data_AF-A0A844MIE4-F1
#
_entry.id   AF-A0A844MIE4-F1
#
_cell.length_a   1.000
_cell.length_b   1.000
_cell.length_c   1.000
_cell.angle_alpha   90.00
_cell.angle_beta   90.00
_cell.angle_gamma   90.00
#
_symmetry.space_group_name_H-M   'P 1'
#
loop_
_entity.id
_entity.type
_entity.pdbx_description
1 polymer ?
#
loop_
_entity_poly.entity_id
_entity_poly.type
_entity_poly.pdbx_seq_one_letter_code
_entity_poly.pdbx_strand_id
1 'polypeptide(L)'
;MEQFDKHRDMERFLCPRASYRGKLKPEHLVFNANLQEFSHKVSYIASLQTGGKLEPNEAYEQIKALWKQLKRSKKELGIGNELSYVQPDLLDEA
;
A
#
# COMPACT_ATOMS: atom_id res chain seq x y z
N MET A 1 -19.76 13.86 14.78
CA MET A 1 -18.32 13.72 15.05
C MET A 1 -17.98 12.29 15.51
N GLU A 2 -18.82 11.65 16.33
CA GLU A 2 -18.60 10.27 16.83
C GLU A 2 -18.46 9.15 15.78
N GLN A 3 -19.13 9.23 14.62
CA GLN A 3 -19.01 8.17 13.59
C GLN A 3 -17.62 8.09 12.94
N PHE A 4 -16.91 9.22 12.81
CA PHE A 4 -15.58 9.26 12.20
C PHE A 4 -14.50 8.67 13.12
N ASP A 5 -14.60 8.91 14.42
CA ASP A 5 -13.64 8.39 15.39
C ASP A 5 -13.75 6.86 15.51
N LYS A 6 -14.98 6.33 15.44
CA LYS A 6 -15.22 4.88 15.48
C LYS A 6 -14.58 4.13 14.32
N HIS A 7 -14.55 4.73 13.12
CA HIS A 7 -13.89 4.13 11.95
C HIS A 7 -12.38 4.05 12.14
N ARG A 8 -11.77 5.12 12.66
CA ARG A 8 -10.32 5.18 12.91
C ARG A 8 -9.88 4.16 13.96
N ASP A 9 -10.67 3.97 15.00
CA ASP A 9 -10.40 2.98 16.04
C ASP A 9 -10.52 1.55 15.51
N MET A 10 -11.53 1.28 14.68
CA MET A 10 -11.70 -0.02 14.04
C MET A 10 -10.54 -0.33 13.08
N GLU A 11 -10.13 0.64 12.27
CA GLU A 11 -8.96 0.49 11.40
C GLU A 11 -7.68 0.22 12.21
N ARG A 12 -7.50 0.90 13.33
CA ARG A 12 -6.34 0.69 14.21
C ARG A 12 -6.36 -0.68 14.88
N PHE A 13 -7.55 -1.20 15.21
CA PHE A 13 -7.73 -2.54 15.76
C PHE A 13 -7.47 -3.64 14.72
N LEU A 14 -8.03 -3.50 13.52
CA LEU A 14 -7.89 -4.48 12.45
C LEU A 14 -6.51 -4.46 11.78
N CYS A 15 -5.83 -3.31 11.81
CA CYS A 15 -4.54 -3.09 11.15
C CYS A 15 -3.49 -2.58 12.14
N PRO A 16 -3.03 -3.41 13.10
CA PRO A 16 -1.96 -3.01 14.02
C PRO A 16 -0.68 -2.70 13.22
N ARG A 17 -0.09 -1.52 13.46
CA ARG A 17 1.09 -1.11 12.71
C ARG A 17 2.37 -1.68 13.33
N ALA A 18 3.14 -2.37 12.52
CA ALA A 18 4.48 -2.78 12.88
C ALA A 18 5.46 -1.61 12.77
N SER A 19 6.44 -1.54 13.67
CA SER A 19 7.49 -0.52 13.61
C SER A 19 8.26 -0.61 12.29
N TYR A 20 8.45 0.55 11.65
CA TYR A 20 9.26 0.65 10.44
C TYR A 20 10.75 0.52 10.78
N ARG A 21 11.47 -0.31 10.00
CA ARG A 21 12.90 -0.58 10.19
C ARG A 21 13.79 -0.17 9.02
N GLY A 22 13.25 0.59 8.06
CA GLY A 22 13.99 1.03 6.88
C GLY A 22 14.57 2.44 7.01
N LYS A 23 15.05 3.00 5.89
CA LYS A 23 15.63 4.35 5.85
C LYS A 23 14.62 5.41 6.28
N LEU A 24 14.98 6.24 7.26
CA LEU A 24 14.14 7.32 7.81
C LEU A 24 13.97 8.47 6.81
N LYS A 25 13.14 8.26 5.79
CA LYS A 25 12.63 9.30 4.90
C LYS A 25 11.11 9.41 5.09
N PRO A 26 10.52 10.63 5.08
CA PRO A 26 9.07 10.80 5.23
C PRO A 26 8.26 9.96 4.24
N GLU A 27 8.68 9.91 2.98
CA GLU A 27 8.02 9.17 1.90
C GLU A 27 7.99 7.68 2.21
N HIS A 28 9.09 7.14 2.76
CA HIS A 28 9.18 5.74 3.13
C HIS A 28 8.30 5.39 4.32
N LEU A 29 8.19 6.27 5.31
CA LEU A 29 7.32 6.07 6.47
C LEU A 29 5.85 6.04 6.05
N VAL A 30 5.44 7.01 5.21
CA VAL A 30 4.09 7.09 4.66
C VAL A 30 3.80 5.87 3.79
N PHE A 31 4.70 5.50 2.88
CA PHE A 31 4.51 4.34 2.02
C PHE A 31 4.45 3.03 2.82
N ASN A 32 5.28 2.88 3.84
CA ASN A 32 5.21 1.73 4.74
C ASN A 32 3.86 1.65 5.46
N ALA A 33 3.31 2.77 5.93
CA ALA A 33 1.96 2.76 6.52
C ALA A 33 0.91 2.27 5.51
N ASN A 34 0.95 2.76 4.27
CA ASN A 34 0.04 2.35 3.20
C ASN A 34 0.23 0.87 2.81
N LEU A 35 1.47 0.37 2.82
CA LEU A 35 1.79 -1.03 2.55
C LEU A 35 1.29 -1.96 3.65
N GLN A 36 1.39 -1.54 4.91
CA GLN A 36 0.86 -2.29 6.04
C GLN A 36 -0.67 -2.35 5.99
N GLU A 37 -1.34 -1.23 5.70
CA GLU A 37 -2.79 -1.21 5.50
C GLU A 37 -3.23 -2.12 4.35
N PHE A 38 -2.54 -2.07 3.20
CA PHE A 38 -2.78 -2.97 2.07
C PHE A 38 -2.68 -4.44 2.51
N SER A 39 -1.60 -4.81 3.18
CA SER A 39 -1.35 -6.20 3.62
C SER A 39 -2.48 -6.71 4.52
N HIS A 40 -2.89 -5.91 5.52
CA HIS A 40 -3.97 -6.30 6.41
C HIS A 40 -5.32 -6.43 5.69
N LYS A 41 -5.67 -5.49 4.80
CA LYS A 41 -6.93 -5.54 4.04
C LYS A 41 -6.97 -6.76 3.12
N VAL A 42 -5.86 -7.10 2.46
CA VAL A 42 -5.76 -8.32 1.64
C VAL A 42 -5.95 -9.57 2.49
N SER A 43 -5.29 -9.67 3.65
CA SER A 43 -5.46 -10.80 4.57
C SER A 43 -6.91 -10.94 5.05
N TYR A 44 -7.57 -9.82 5.36
CA TYR A 44 -8.98 -9.81 5.76
C TYR A 44 -9.89 -10.31 4.64
N ILE A 45 -9.73 -9.80 3.41
CA ILE A 45 -10.51 -10.21 2.24
C ILE A 45 -10.30 -11.71 1.94
N ALA A 46 -9.05 -12.17 1.94
CA ALA A 46 -8.73 -13.58 1.71
C ALA A 46 -9.35 -14.49 2.79
N SER A 47 -9.38 -14.03 4.05
CA SER A 47 -10.02 -14.77 5.15
C SER A 47 -11.54 -14.83 4.99
N LEU A 48 -12.19 -13.74 4.55
CA LEU A 48 -13.62 -13.74 4.25
C LEU A 48 -13.96 -14.69 3.09
N GLN A 49 -13.15 -14.69 2.04
CA GLN A 49 -13.33 -15.57 0.89
C GLN A 49 -13.14 -17.04 1.28
N THR A 50 -12.07 -17.36 2.00
CA THR A 50 -11.81 -18.73 2.49
C THR A 50 -12.91 -19.20 3.43
N GLY A 51 -13.49 -18.29 4.22
CA GLY A 51 -14.63 -18.57 5.10
C GLY A 51 -15.99 -18.61 4.39
N GLY A 52 -16.05 -18.49 3.06
CA GLY A 52 -17.28 -18.55 2.28
C GLY A 52 -18.20 -17.32 2.43
N LYS A 53 -17.70 -16.23 3.02
CA LYS A 53 -18.46 -14.98 3.24
C LYS A 53 -18.33 -13.99 2.08
N LEU A 54 -17.44 -14.27 1.13
CA LEU A 54 -17.14 -13.42 0.00
C LEU A 54 -16.86 -14.30 -1.22
N GLU A 55 -17.48 -14.00 -2.36
CA GLU A 55 -17.25 -14.75 -3.58
C GLU A 55 -15.81 -14.55 -4.09
N PRO A 56 -15.18 -15.58 -4.69
CA PRO A 56 -13.80 -15.48 -5.17
C PRO A 56 -13.56 -14.32 -6.15
N ASN A 57 -14.49 -14.10 -7.08
CA ASN A 57 -14.41 -13.01 -8.05
C ASN A 57 -14.51 -11.64 -7.40
N GLU A 58 -15.37 -11.50 -6.39
CA GLU A 58 -15.52 -10.27 -5.63
C GLU A 58 -14.25 -9.96 -4.82
N ALA A 59 -13.73 -10.98 -4.12
CA ALA A 59 -12.46 -10.88 -3.40
C ALA A 59 -11.31 -10.44 -4.31
N TYR A 60 -11.22 -11.02 -5.52
CA TYR A 60 -10.22 -10.66 -6.51
C TYR A 60 -10.33 -9.19 -6.94
N GLU A 61 -11.52 -8.71 -7.30
CA GLU A 61 -11.68 -7.32 -7.74
C GLU A 61 -11.39 -6.32 -6.61
N GLN A 62 -11.76 -6.64 -5.36
CA GLN A 62 -11.39 -5.83 -4.20
C GLN A 62 -9.87 -5.77 -3.99
N ILE A 63 -9.17 -6.91 -4.02
CA ILE A 63 -7.69 -6.96 -3.89
C ILE A 63 -7.02 -6.19 -5.03
N LYS A 64 -7.53 -6.32 -6.25
CA LYS A 64 -7.03 -5.61 -7.44
C LYS A 64 -7.21 -4.09 -7.31
N ALA A 65 -8.31 -3.62 -6.73
CA ALA A 65 -8.50 -2.20 -6.42
C ALA A 65 -7.47 -1.71 -5.38
N LEU A 66 -7.26 -2.45 -4.29
CA LEU A 66 -6.25 -2.15 -3.28
C LEU A 66 -4.83 -2.10 -3.88
N TRP A 67 -4.51 -3.02 -4.78
CA TRP A 67 -3.22 -3.03 -5.48
C TRP A 67 -3.02 -1.79 -6.36
N LYS A 68 -4.05 -1.36 -7.09
CA LYS A 68 -4.01 -0.11 -7.87
C LYS A 68 -3.77 1.10 -6.96
N GLN A 69 -4.44 1.16 -5.81
CA GLN A 69 -4.25 2.23 -4.82
C GLN A 69 -2.82 2.25 -4.26
N LEU A 70 -2.28 1.09 -3.88
CA LEU A 70 -0.90 0.99 -3.37
C LEU A 70 0.12 1.44 -4.43
N LYS A 71 -0.03 0.99 -5.68
CA LYS A 71 0.83 1.43 -6.80
C LYS A 71 0.77 2.93 -7.01
N ARG A 72 -0.42 3.53 -6.98
CA ARG A 72 -0.60 4.98 -7.11
C ARG A 72 0.12 5.71 -5.97
N SER A 73 -0.08 5.29 -4.73
CA SER A 73 0.59 5.88 -3.57
C SER A 73 2.12 5.82 -3.70
N LYS A 74 2.69 4.69 -4.12
CA LYS A 74 4.14 4.56 -4.35
C LYS A 74 4.65 5.62 -5.34
N LYS A 75 3.91 5.80 -6.45
CA LYS A 75 4.25 6.76 -7.51
C LYS A 75 4.16 8.20 -7.00
N GLU A 76 3.10 8.55 -6.28
CA GLU A 76 2.90 9.90 -5.72
C GLU A 76 3.96 10.26 -4.67
N LEU A 77 4.49 9.27 -3.96
CA LEU A 77 5.59 9.43 -3.00
C LEU A 77 6.98 9.41 -3.66
N GLY A 78 7.07 9.30 -4.99
CA GLY A 78 8.34 9.30 -5.73
C GLY A 78 9.24 8.09 -5.45
N ILE A 79 8.74 7.04 -4.80
CA ILE A 79 9.56 5.89 -4.40
C ILE A 79 9.89 5.03 -5.62
N GLY A 80 11.18 4.91 -5.92
CA GLY A 80 11.68 4.16 -7.07
C GLY A 80 11.88 5.00 -8.34
N ASN A 81 11.65 6.32 -8.29
CA ASN A 81 11.96 7.24 -9.38
C ASN A 81 13.41 7.78 -9.32
N GLU A 82 14.23 7.36 -8.36
CA GLU A 82 15.62 7.83 -8.17
C GLU A 82 16.57 7.47 -9.34
N LEU A 83 16.13 6.69 -10.34
CA LEU A 83 16.95 6.20 -11.46
C LEU A 83 16.75 6.95 -12.79
N SER A 84 16.04 8.08 -12.84
CA SER A 84 15.82 8.82 -14.11
C SER A 84 16.79 9.98 -14.38
N TYR A 85 17.90 10.10 -13.65
CA TYR A 85 19.02 10.95 -14.07
C TYR A 85 20.10 10.08 -14.74
N VAL A 86 19.82 9.64 -15.96
CA VAL A 86 20.88 9.36 -16.91
C VAL A 86 21.11 10.68 -17.65
N GLN A 87 22.29 11.27 -17.48
CA GLN A 87 22.73 12.39 -18.32
C GLN A 87 22.66 11.92 -19.79
N PRO A 88 21.94 12.62 -20.68
CA PRO A 88 21.87 12.27 -22.10
C PRO A 88 23.22 12.32 -22.84
N ASP A 89 24.28 12.79 -22.18
CA ASP A 89 25.48 13.33 -22.82
C ASP A 89 26.63 12.30 -22.98
N LEU A 90 26.37 10.99 -22.79
CA LEU A 90 27.40 9.94 -22.83
C LEU A 90 27.05 8.77 -23.78
N LEU A 91 26.28 9.02 -24.84
CA LEU A 91 25.91 8.01 -25.84
C LEU A 91 26.41 8.30 -27.26
N ASP A 92 27.43 9.14 -27.42
CA ASP A 92 28.23 9.21 -28.65
C ASP A 92 29.69 9.02 -28.29
N GLU A 93 30.15 7.77 -28.30
CA GLU A 93 31.51 7.33 -28.66
C GLU A 93 31.67 5.82 -28.36
N ALA A 94 31.29 4.98 -29.33
CA ALA A 94 31.94 3.72 -29.74
C ALA A 94 31.04 2.90 -30.67
#